data_AF-A0A8C1W5F5-F1
#
_entry.id   AF-A0A8C1W5F5-F1
#
_cell.length_a   1.000
_cell.length_b   1.000
_cell.length_c   1.000
_cell.angle_alpha   90.00
_cell.angle_beta   90.00
_cell.angle_gamma   90.00
#
_symmetry.space_group_name_H-M   'P 1'
#
loop_
_entity.id
_entity.type
_entity.pdbx_description
1 polymer ?
#
loop_
_entity_poly.entity_id
_entity_poly.type
_entity_poly.pdbx_seq_one_letter_code
_entity_poly.pdbx_strand_id
1 'polypeptide(L)'
;MNSYWTEAAQLYLILHQSCFRTNETFAAVEYFPPNGTFNLMYYPYYGKRVNYSQPLVAVKFTDLSFNTDFNVECKINSSFKFKTSERDKFAGRVNFKLRINKV
;
A
#
# COMPACT_ATOMS: atom_id res chain seq x y z
N MET A 1 32.54 -11.75 -12.03
CA MET A 1 31.18 -12.26 -11.72
C MET A 1 30.72 -11.52 -10.48
N ASN A 2 29.71 -10.66 -10.65
CA ASN A 2 29.35 -9.66 -9.67
C ASN A 2 28.52 -10.25 -8.52
N SER A 3 28.98 -10.05 -7.30
CA SER A 3 28.40 -10.49 -6.01
C SER A 3 27.06 -9.86 -5.66
N TYR A 4 26.49 -9.03 -6.53
CA TYR A 4 25.21 -8.33 -6.31
C TYR A 4 23.98 -9.21 -6.67
N TRP A 5 24.21 -10.41 -7.21
CA TRP A 5 23.14 -11.31 -7.66
C TRP A 5 22.79 -12.42 -6.66
N THR A 6 23.58 -12.61 -5.59
CA THR A 6 23.39 -13.71 -4.64
C THR A 6 22.57 -13.35 -3.39
N GLU A 7 22.25 -12.08 -3.14
CA GLU A 7 21.28 -11.68 -2.10
C GLU A 7 19.84 -11.54 -2.62
N ALA A 8 19.65 -11.55 -3.95
CA ALA A 8 18.35 -11.34 -4.59
C ALA A 8 17.37 -12.53 -4.44
N ALA A 9 17.84 -13.68 -3.96
CA ALA A 9 17.03 -14.89 -3.81
C ALA A 9 16.50 -15.14 -2.38
N GLN A 10 16.93 -14.38 -1.37
CA GLN A 10 16.68 -14.72 0.05
C GLN A 10 15.75 -13.74 0.81
N LEU A 11 14.96 -12.91 0.13
CA LEU A 11 13.90 -12.15 0.80
C LEU A 11 12.56 -12.39 0.13
N TYR A 12 11.71 -13.15 0.79
CA TYR A 12 10.25 -13.04 0.65
C TYR A 12 9.89 -11.56 0.79
N LEU A 13 9.74 -10.87 -0.34
CA LEU A 13 9.19 -9.52 -0.40
C LEU A 13 7.71 -9.65 -0.03
N ILE A 14 7.42 -9.63 1.26
CA ILE A 14 6.06 -9.38 1.75
C ILE A 14 5.74 -7.98 1.24
N LEU A 15 4.97 -7.90 0.15
CA LEU A 15 4.41 -6.68 -0.39
C LEU A 15 2.93 -6.69 -0.03
N HIS A 16 2.61 -6.11 1.12
CA HIS A 16 1.22 -5.90 1.50
C HIS A 16 0.96 -4.44 1.83
N GLN A 17 -0.26 -4.01 1.58
CA GLN A 17 -0.75 -2.71 1.96
C GLN A 17 -1.28 -2.75 3.40
N SER A 18 -0.88 -1.77 4.19
CA SER A 18 -1.46 -1.54 5.52
C SER A 18 -1.99 -0.11 5.58
N CYS A 19 -3.23 0.05 6.03
CA CYS A 19 -3.90 1.33 6.13
C CYS A 19 -4.37 1.60 7.55
N PHE A 20 -4.13 2.82 8.03
CA PHE A 20 -4.42 3.25 9.40
C PHE A 20 -5.01 4.66 9.42
N ARG A 21 -5.78 4.95 10.47
CA ARG A 21 -6.23 6.31 10.77
C ARG A 21 -5.07 7.03 11.46
N THR A 22 -4.75 8.27 11.09
CA THR A 22 -3.56 8.95 11.64
C THR A 22 -3.65 9.25 13.14
N ASN A 23 -4.84 9.05 13.76
CA ASN A 23 -5.09 9.24 15.19
C ASN A 23 -5.46 7.94 15.92
N GLU A 24 -5.47 6.79 15.24
CA GLU A 24 -5.78 5.50 15.85
C GLU A 24 -4.89 4.39 15.30
N THR A 25 -4.47 3.48 16.16
CA THR A 25 -3.51 2.42 15.81
C THR A 25 -4.08 1.36 14.88
N PHE A 26 -5.41 1.17 14.85
CA PHE A 26 -6.08 0.22 13.96
C PHE A 26 -7.43 0.75 13.51
N ALA A 27 -7.57 1.00 12.22
CA ALA A 27 -8.87 1.19 11.61
C ALA A 27 -9.48 -0.19 11.36
N ALA A 28 -10.77 -0.39 11.64
CA ALA A 28 -11.47 -1.60 11.19
C ALA A 28 -11.55 -1.56 9.65
N VAL A 29 -10.63 -2.31 9.02
CA VAL A 29 -10.38 -2.29 7.58
C VAL A 29 -10.35 -3.72 7.07
N GLU A 30 -11.04 -3.93 5.95
CA GLU A 30 -11.05 -5.17 5.20
C GLU A 30 -10.30 -4.96 3.87
N TYR A 31 -9.47 -5.93 3.49
CA TYR A 31 -8.65 -5.86 2.27
C TYR A 31 -9.11 -6.87 1.24
N PHE A 32 -9.03 -6.48 -0.04
CA PHE A 32 -9.27 -7.36 -1.19
C PHE A 32 -8.11 -7.22 -2.19
N PRO A 33 -7.29 -8.25 -2.42
CA PRO A 33 -7.37 -9.60 -1.84
C PRO A 33 -7.11 -9.61 -0.32
N PRO A 34 -7.48 -10.71 0.38
CA PRO A 34 -7.21 -10.85 1.81
C PRO A 34 -5.73 -10.57 2.14
N ASN A 35 -5.49 -9.94 3.29
CA ASN A 35 -4.18 -9.46 3.73
C ASN A 35 -3.58 -8.31 2.89
N GLY A 36 -4.30 -7.78 1.90
CA GLY A 36 -3.86 -6.62 1.12
C GLY A 36 -2.59 -6.87 0.32
N THR A 37 -2.40 -8.10 -0.17
CA THR A 37 -1.15 -8.53 -0.81
C THR A 37 -1.10 -8.22 -2.29
N PHE A 38 0.09 -7.92 -2.79
CA PHE A 38 0.36 -7.81 -4.22
C PHE A 38 0.91 -9.13 -4.75
N ASN A 39 0.33 -9.65 -5.83
CA ASN A 39 0.82 -10.87 -6.47
C ASN A 39 2.17 -10.59 -7.17
N LEU A 40 3.22 -11.29 -6.74
CA LEU A 40 4.59 -11.11 -7.25
C LEU A 40 4.74 -11.45 -8.74
N MET A 41 3.81 -12.21 -9.34
CA MET A 41 3.79 -12.53 -10.76
C MET A 41 3.72 -11.29 -11.67
N TYR A 42 3.23 -10.15 -11.16
CA TYR A 42 3.16 -8.89 -11.91
C TYR A 42 4.49 -8.12 -11.97
N TYR A 43 5.57 -8.67 -11.38
CA TYR A 43 6.89 -8.04 -11.29
C TYR A 43 7.98 -8.95 -11.89
N PRO A 44 9.06 -8.37 -12.45
CA PRO A 44 9.33 -6.94 -12.60
C PRO A 44 8.59 -6.31 -13.80
N TYR A 45 8.35 -5.00 -13.71
CA TYR A 45 7.76 -4.22 -14.80
C TYR A 45 8.82 -3.83 -15.83
N TYR A 46 8.59 -4.18 -17.10
CA TYR A 46 9.55 -3.98 -18.20
C TYR A 46 9.25 -2.76 -19.08
N GLY A 47 8.58 -1.74 -18.53
CA GLY A 47 8.16 -0.55 -19.30
C GLY A 47 6.85 -0.75 -20.06
N LYS A 48 6.48 0.27 -20.86
CA LYS A 48 5.14 0.38 -21.49
C LYS A 48 4.87 -0.81 -22.41
N ARG A 49 4.17 -1.82 -21.89
CA ARG A 49 3.62 -2.94 -22.66
C ARG A 49 2.14 -2.68 -22.92
N VAL A 50 1.67 -3.10 -24.09
CA VAL A 50 0.29 -2.86 -24.54
C VAL A 50 -0.74 -3.54 -23.62
N ASN A 51 -0.35 -4.63 -22.94
CA ASN A 51 -1.24 -5.47 -22.13
C ASN A 51 -0.83 -5.59 -20.66
N TYR A 52 -0.07 -4.63 -20.11
CA TYR A 52 0.27 -4.66 -18.69
C TYR A 52 -0.76 -3.89 -17.87
N SER A 53 -1.33 -4.54 -16.86
CA SER A 53 -2.14 -3.91 -15.82
C SER A 53 -1.44 -4.09 -14.48
N GLN A 54 -1.18 -2.98 -13.79
CA GLN A 54 -0.59 -3.01 -12.45
C GLN A 54 -1.57 -3.66 -11.45
N PRO A 55 -1.07 -4.46 -10.49
CA PRO A 55 -1.92 -5.09 -9.50
C PRO A 55 -2.56 -4.02 -8.60
N LEU A 56 -3.79 -4.28 -8.17
CA LEU A 56 -4.57 -3.39 -7.32
C LEU A 56 -4.95 -4.10 -6.03
N VAL A 57 -5.03 -3.33 -4.94
CA VAL A 57 -5.57 -3.77 -3.65
C VAL A 57 -6.68 -2.79 -3.29
N ALA A 58 -7.87 -3.33 -2.98
CA ALA A 58 -8.97 -2.55 -2.47
C ALA A 58 -8.98 -2.57 -0.93
N VAL A 59 -9.36 -1.44 -0.36
CA VAL A 59 -9.41 -1.20 1.07
C VAL A 59 -10.83 -0.74 1.41
N LYS A 60 -11.52 -1.49 2.27
CA LYS A 60 -12.88 -1.21 2.73
C LYS A 60 -12.85 -0.88 4.21
N PHE A 61 -13.26 0.34 4.54
CA PHE A 61 -13.39 0.79 5.92
C PHE A 61 -14.75 0.35 6.45
N THR A 62 -14.77 -0.48 7.49
CA THR A 62 -16.00 -1.06 8.05
C THR A 62 -16.56 -0.25 9.22
N ASP A 63 -15.71 0.50 9.92
CA ASP A 63 -16.09 1.31 11.08
C ASP A 63 -15.84 2.81 10.83
N LEU A 64 -16.83 3.46 10.21
CA LEU A 64 -16.81 4.89 9.92
C LEU A 64 -18.08 5.56 10.46
N SER A 65 -17.91 6.70 11.16
CA SER A 65 -19.01 7.56 11.56
C SER A 65 -19.34 8.58 10.48
N PHE A 66 -20.63 8.90 10.34
CA PHE A 66 -21.08 9.92 9.39
C PHE A 66 -20.68 11.33 9.82
N ASN A 67 -20.57 12.24 8.85
CA ASN A 67 -20.29 13.66 9.04
C ASN A 67 -19.00 13.97 9.83
N THR A 68 -18.08 13.01 9.89
CA THR A 68 -16.79 13.11 10.58
C THR A 68 -15.65 13.00 9.56
N ASP A 69 -14.60 13.80 9.76
CA ASP A 69 -13.42 13.79 8.90
C ASP A 69 -12.39 12.78 9.42
N PHE A 70 -12.02 11.82 8.59
CA PHE A 70 -11.01 10.82 8.87
C PHE A 70 -9.75 11.10 8.06
N ASN A 71 -8.62 11.25 8.73
CA ASN A 71 -7.31 11.25 8.09
C ASN A 71 -6.81 9.81 7.99
N VAL A 72 -6.55 9.36 6.76
CA VAL A 72 -6.15 7.99 6.46
C VAL A 72 -4.77 8.00 5.83
N GLU A 73 -3.90 7.13 6.32
CA GLU A 73 -2.60 6.84 5.72
C GLU A 73 -2.54 5.35 5.36
N CYS A 74 -2.30 5.04 4.09
CA CYS A 74 -1.99 3.70 3.64
C CYS A 74 -0.53 3.61 3.20
N LYS A 75 0.20 2.62 3.71
CA LYS A 75 1.62 2.37 3.40
C LYS A 75 1.83 0.97 2.84
N ILE A 76 2.83 0.83 1.99
CA ILE A 76 3.32 -0.46 1.53
C ILE A 76 4.33 -0.98 2.55
N ASN A 77 4.04 -2.11 3.16
CA ASN A 77 5.01 -2.84 3.94
C ASN A 77 5.82 -3.69 2.96
N SER A 78 7.13 -3.48 2.99
CA SER A 78 8.13 -4.16 2.17
C SER A 78 9.42 -4.29 2.96
N SER A 79 10.27 -5.24 2.55
CA SER A 79 11.67 -5.24 2.98
C SER A 79 12.44 -4.04 2.42
N PHE A 80 12.00 -3.51 1.28
CA PHE A 80 12.52 -2.25 0.74
C PHE A 80 12.09 -1.07 1.62
N LYS A 81 13.06 -0.27 2.04
CA LYS A 81 12.82 0.95 2.82
C LYS A 81 12.64 2.13 1.88
N PHE A 82 11.41 2.61 1.74
CA PHE A 82 11.12 3.85 1.02
C PHE A 82 11.76 5.03 1.75
N LYS A 83 12.52 5.86 1.02
CA LYS A 83 13.10 7.10 1.56
C LYS A 83 12.01 8.17 1.61
N THR A 84 11.30 8.24 2.72
CA THR A 84 10.27 9.25 2.93
C THR A 84 10.90 10.60 3.25
N SER A 85 10.49 11.66 2.57
CA SER A 85 10.92 13.04 2.88
C SER A 85 9.72 13.98 2.81
N GLU A 86 9.85 15.21 3.31
CA GLU A 86 8.78 16.21 3.16
C GLU A 86 8.50 16.55 1.70
N ARG A 87 9.54 16.50 0.85
CA ARG A 87 9.42 16.71 -0.60
C ARG A 87 8.77 15.52 -1.31
N ASP A 88 9.00 14.31 -0.82
CA ASP A 88 8.46 13.06 -1.37
C ASP A 88 7.56 12.36 -0.35
N LYS A 89 6.38 12.94 -0.16
CA LYS A 89 5.38 12.45 0.80
C LYS A 89 4.65 11.18 0.34
N PHE A 90 4.81 10.78 -0.93
CA PHE A 90 4.10 9.66 -1.56
C PHE A 90 4.98 8.44 -1.84
N ALA A 91 6.28 8.50 -1.54
CA ALA A 91 7.16 7.34 -1.60
C ALA A 91 6.68 6.22 -0.66
N GLY A 92 6.05 5.18 -1.23
CA GLY A 92 5.59 3.99 -0.50
C GLY A 92 4.39 4.20 0.40
N ARG A 93 3.71 5.35 0.33
CA ARG A 93 2.50 5.66 1.10
C ARG A 93 1.57 6.64 0.39
N VAL A 94 0.31 6.68 0.81
CA VAL A 94 -0.69 7.65 0.36
C VAL A 94 -1.51 8.13 1.55
N ASN A 95 -1.70 9.45 1.63
CA ASN A 95 -2.43 10.09 2.71
C ASN A 95 -3.61 10.86 2.11
N PHE A 96 -4.81 10.63 2.64
CA PHE A 96 -6.03 11.28 2.16
C PHE A 96 -7.03 11.53 3.31
N LYS A 97 -7.97 12.44 3.07
CA LYS A 97 -9.10 12.72 3.97
C LYS A 97 -10.35 12.05 3.44
N LEU A 98 -11.07 11.36 4.31
CA LEU A 98 -12.32 10.69 4.02
C LEU A 98 -13.42 11.27 4.91
N ARG A 99 -14.55 11.66 4.32
CA ARG A 99 -15.76 12.08 5.02
C ARG A 99 -16.96 11.48 4.32
N ILE A 100 -17.81 10.78 5.07
CA ILE A 100 -19.07 10.24 4.56
C ILE A 100 -20.20 11.10 5.10
N ASN A 101 -20.88 11.84 4.23
CA ASN A 101 -22.04 12.62 4.64
C ASN A 101 -23.29 11.75 4.62
N LYS A 102 -24.11 11.84 5.67
CA LYS A 102 -25.45 11.27 5.67
C LYS A 102 -26.42 12.35 5.19
N VAL A 103 -27.15 12.04 4.12
CA VAL A 103 -28.27 12.86 3.62
C VAL A 103 -29.45 12.76 4.59
#